data_AF-A0A7C3SZL4-F1
#
_entry.id   AF-A0A7C3SZL4-F1
#
_cell.length_a   1.000
_cell.length_b   1.000
_cell.length_c   1.000
_cell.angle_alpha   90.00
_cell.angle_beta   90.00
_cell.angle_gamma   90.00
#
_symmetry.space_group_name_H-M   'P 1'
#
loop_
_entity.id
_entity.type
_entity.pdbx_description
1 polymer ?
#
loop_
_entity_poly.entity_id
_entity_poly.type
_entity_poly.pdbx_seq_one_letter_code
_entity_poly.pdbx_strand_id
1 'polypeptide(L)' 'VYTTLENRMKCGIGKCGRCNVGHLYVCKDGPVFSYAQIKDIPEAFA' A
#
# COMPACT_ATOMS: atom_id res chain seq x y z
N VAL A 1 -15.55 1.30 4.71
CA VAL A 1 -15.12 1.64 3.33
C VAL A 1 -13.82 0.90 3.07
N TYR A 2 -13.75 0.15 1.97
CA TYR A 2 -12.55 -0.53 1.50
C TYR A 2 -12.18 0.08 0.15
N THR A 3 -10.88 0.25 -0.09
CA THR A 3 -10.35 0.78 -1.34
C THR A 3 -9.16 -0.04 -1.79
N THR A 4 -8.90 -0.04 -3.09
CA THR A 4 -7.70 -0.59 -3.69
C THR A 4 -6.65 0.50 -3.82
N LEU A 5 -5.41 0.23 -3.39
CA LEU A 5 -4.26 1.09 -3.64
C LEU A 5 -3.44 0.50 -4.79
N GLU A 6 -3.22 1.33 -5.81
CA GLU A 6 -2.38 0.99 -6.96
C GLU A 6 -1.05 1.73 -6.83
N ASN A 7 0.05 0.98 -6.90
CA ASN A 7 1.39 1.55 -6.72
C ASN A 7 2.40 0.86 -7.65
N ARG A 8 3.53 1.50 -7.95
CA ARG A 8 4.50 0.93 -8.90
C ARG A 8 5.17 -0.34 -8.35
N MET A 9 4.67 -1.49 -8.75
CA MET A 9 5.23 -2.78 -8.38
C MET A 9 6.43 -3.17 -9.25
N LYS A 10 7.43 -3.83 -8.63
CA LYS A 10 8.55 -4.47 -9.34
C LYS A 10 8.78 -5.91 -8.88
N CYS A 11 8.93 -6.14 -7.58
CA CYS A 11 9.26 -7.49 -7.08
C CYS A 11 8.04 -8.33 -6.66
N GLY A 12 6.89 -7.72 -6.36
CA GLY A 12 5.71 -8.45 -5.86
C GLY A 12 5.82 -9.07 -4.45
N ILE A 13 7.02 -9.15 -3.87
CA ILE A 13 7.28 -9.86 -2.60
C ILE A 13 7.79 -8.99 -1.44
N GLY A 14 7.63 -7.66 -1.53
CA GLY A 14 8.10 -6.73 -0.48
C GLY A 14 9.62 -6.53 -0.39
N LYS A 15 10.42 -7.06 -1.31
CA LYS A 15 11.90 -6.94 -1.28
C LYS A 15 12.44 -5.62 -1.83
N CYS A 16 11.76 -5.00 -2.80
CA CYS A 16 12.31 -3.86 -3.55
C CYS A 16 11.88 -2.47 -3.07
N GLY A 17 10.98 -2.37 -2.09
CA GLY A 17 10.54 -1.06 -1.59
C GLY A 17 9.54 -0.31 -2.47
N ARG A 18 9.43 -0.57 -3.78
CA ARG A 18 8.68 0.30 -4.70
C ARG A 18 7.16 0.37 -4.50
N CYS A 19 6.58 -0.67 -3.89
CA CYS A 19 5.15 -0.75 -3.61
C CYS A 19 4.80 -0.19 -2.21
N ASN A 20 5.69 0.61 -1.58
CA ASN A 20 5.51 1.06 -0.21
C ASN A 20 4.50 2.21 -0.10
N VAL A 21 3.70 2.17 0.97
CA VAL A 21 2.74 3.20 1.37
C VAL A 21 2.98 3.41 2.86
N GLY A 22 3.84 4.36 3.19
CA GLY A 22 4.41 4.50 4.53
C GLY A 22 5.16 3.23 4.94
N HIS A 23 4.67 2.55 5.98
CA HIS A 23 5.23 1.31 6.52
C HIS A 23 4.60 0.03 5.93
N LEU A 24 3.56 0.17 5.11
CA LEU A 24 2.87 -0.94 4.46
C LEU A 24 3.40 -1.16 3.04
N TYR A 25 3.25 -2.37 2.55
CA TYR A 25 3.60 -2.80 1.19
C TYR A 25 2.36 -3.30 0.49
N VAL A 26 1.90 -2.60 -0.56
CA VAL A 26 0.73 -3.00 -1.36
C VAL A 26 0.86 -4.43 -1.90
N CYS A 27 2.08 -4.82 -2.28
CA CYS A 27 2.36 -6.13 -2.83
C CYS A 27 2.41 -7.28 -1.80
N LYS A 28 2.48 -6.97 -0.50
CA LYS A 28 2.57 -7.99 0.57
C LYS A 28 1.39 -7.94 1.53
N ASP A 29 1.04 -6.74 2.00
CA ASP A 29 -0.07 -6.48 2.91
C ASP A 29 -1.42 -6.44 2.17
N GLY A 30 -1.36 -6.44 0.84
CA GLY A 30 -2.50 -6.59 -0.06
C GLY A 30 -2.86 -5.28 -0.74
N PRO A 31 -3.41 -5.30 -1.95
CA PRO A 31 -3.84 -4.09 -2.64
C PRO A 31 -5.11 -3.50 -2.03
N VAL A 32 -5.88 -4.29 -1.27
CA VAL A 32 -7.16 -3.87 -0.66
C VAL A 32 -6.92 -3.47 0.79
N PHE A 33 -7.16 -2.18 1.09
CA PHE A 33 -7.07 -1.64 2.44
C PHE A 33 -8.41 -1.08 2.89
N SER A 34 -8.69 -1.20 4.19
CA SER A 34 -9.77 -0.46 4.81
C SER A 34 -9.35 1.00 5.02
N TYR A 35 -10.31 1.93 4.92
CA TYR A 35 -10.05 3.34 5.23
C TYR A 35 -9.43 3.54 6.61
N ALA A 36 -9.81 2.72 7.60
CA ALA A 36 -9.26 2.78 8.94
C ALA A 36 -7.75 2.44 9.03
N GLN A 37 -7.23 1.62 8.11
CA GLN A 37 -5.81 1.25 8.06
C GLN A 37 -4.94 2.35 7.44
N ILE A 38 -5.49 3.11 6.51
CA ILE A 38 -4.72 4.06 5.70
C ILE A 38 -4.98 5.53 6.04
N LYS A 39 -6.01 5.84 6.83
CA LYS A 39 -6.39 7.22 7.20
C LYS A 39 -5.25 8.04 7.81
N ASP A 40 -4.32 7.38 8.51
CA ASP A 40 -3.19 8.02 9.20
C ASP A 40 -1.88 7.92 8.37
N ILE A 41 -1.97 7.44 7.12
CA ILE A 41 -0.83 7.27 6.21
C ILE A 41 -0.97 8.29 5.07
N PRO A 42 -0.25 9.43 5.10
CA PRO A 42 -0.35 10.46 4.07
C PRO A 42 -0.06 9.93 2.66
N GLU A 43 0.87 8.98 2.53
CA GLU A 43 1.27 8.38 1.26
C GLU A 43 0.15 7.54 0.62
N ALA A 44 -0.90 7.19 1.36
CA ALA A 44 -2.06 6.47 0.82
C ALA A 44 -3.02 7.38 0.05
N PHE A 45 -2.88 8.71 0.18
CA PHE A 45 -3.71 9.71 -0.46
C PHE A 45 -2.94 10.66 -1.39
N ALA A 46 -1.63 10.39 -1.57
CA ALA A 46 -0.72 11.19 -2.39
C ALA A 46 -0.69 10.75 -3.86
#